data_AF-A0AA42I8Z6-F1
#
_entry.id   AF-A0AA42I8Z6-F1
#
_cell.length_a   1.000
_cell.length_b   1.000
_cell.length_c   1.000
_cell.angle_alpha   90.00
_cell.angle_beta   90.00
_cell.angle_gamma   90.00
#
_symmetry.space_group_name_H-M   'P 1'
#
loop_
_entity.id
_entity.type
_entity.pdbx_description
1 polymer ?
#
loop_
_entity_poly.entity_id
_entity_poly.type
_entity_poly.pdbx_seq_one_letter_code
_entity_poly.pdbx_strand_id
1 'polypeptide(L)'
;MLSIDLNDQGLSINGQIWNFPIPIKAFCSSLGTYRKVTTAYQHNYLWDNEGLVAYSKNDDFIEDITLLLNPEKYDHQPKSAFAGQVSFYKKALIDYYKAHPEKRVALYIGDDKHSLIAQNISVSLYLKDPYSFICFKSYQAPTIPLPLKLDTSFEYYSSLWVNWLYAIQSYVPSYNRFYNLTYGIQQHDIDDQQSLFEGKLPASLINFYKVHNVYWDAVTSVFQFHVNGWGYDLLPFSKLHNEWENIMDLHEEFDSEEYSSCLEDYDVKVKAIGYSNPSWIPFAEGRNGDYLVIDLDPNETGKVGQIIELQNEAWSRIVFYDSLEQLLESTIQQLNTGNDTRYEWIQSKKDDD
;
A
#
# COMPACT_ATOMS: atom_id res chain seq x y z
N MET A 1 -19.40 -34.14 3.11
CA MET A 1 -18.09 -33.56 3.52
C MET A 1 -17.22 -33.42 2.30
N LEU A 2 -17.00 -32.17 1.89
CA LEU A 2 -16.16 -31.82 0.76
C LEU A 2 -14.66 -31.97 1.08
N SER A 3 -13.90 -32.42 0.10
CA SER A 3 -12.43 -32.31 0.08
C SER A 3 -12.05 -31.31 -1.00
N ILE A 4 -11.42 -30.20 -0.59
CA ILE A 4 -11.08 -29.08 -1.46
C ILE A 4 -9.56 -28.91 -1.48
N ASP A 5 -8.97 -28.77 -2.65
CA ASP A 5 -7.54 -28.52 -2.83
C ASP A 5 -7.30 -27.53 -3.96
N LEU A 6 -6.51 -26.48 -3.72
CA LEU A 6 -6.06 -25.55 -4.75
C LEU A 6 -4.60 -25.85 -5.12
N ASN A 7 -4.33 -26.05 -6.41
CA ASN A 7 -3.00 -26.34 -6.96
C ASN A 7 -2.89 -25.88 -8.44
N ASP A 8 -1.79 -26.21 -9.11
CA ASP A 8 -1.52 -25.83 -10.52
C ASP A 8 -2.53 -26.36 -11.56
N GLN A 9 -3.38 -27.32 -11.21
CA GLN A 9 -4.45 -27.79 -12.09
C GLN A 9 -5.73 -26.96 -11.97
N GLY A 10 -5.90 -26.23 -10.85
CA GLY A 10 -7.09 -25.46 -10.51
C GLY A 10 -7.63 -25.80 -9.13
N LEU A 11 -8.90 -25.45 -8.89
CA LEU A 11 -9.63 -25.75 -7.68
C LEU A 11 -10.23 -27.17 -7.77
N SER A 12 -9.65 -28.12 -7.06
CA SER A 12 -10.19 -29.46 -6.91
C SER A 12 -11.28 -29.49 -5.84
N ILE A 13 -12.48 -29.97 -6.18
CA ILE A 13 -13.55 -30.28 -5.21
C ILE A 13 -13.96 -31.73 -5.40
N ASN A 14 -13.77 -32.56 -4.38
CA ASN A 14 -13.97 -34.01 -4.40
C ASN A 14 -13.25 -34.71 -5.57
N GLY A 15 -12.08 -34.21 -5.96
CA GLY A 15 -11.27 -34.75 -7.05
C GLY A 15 -11.61 -34.20 -8.45
N GLN A 16 -12.72 -33.48 -8.62
CA GLN A 16 -13.02 -32.79 -9.88
C GLN A 16 -12.35 -31.42 -9.91
N ILE A 17 -11.67 -31.12 -11.02
CA ILE A 17 -10.94 -29.86 -11.20
C ILE A 17 -11.85 -28.78 -11.81
N TRP A 18 -11.80 -27.59 -11.22
CA TRP A 18 -12.53 -26.40 -11.65
C TRP A 18 -11.58 -25.23 -11.87
N ASN A 19 -11.80 -24.49 -12.95
CA ASN A 19 -11.10 -23.25 -13.26
C ASN A 19 -12.13 -22.16 -13.55
N PHE A 20 -11.86 -20.94 -13.11
CA PHE A 20 -12.74 -19.81 -13.38
C PHE A 20 -12.65 -19.35 -14.85
N PRO A 21 -13.74 -18.84 -15.44
CA PRO A 21 -15.10 -18.83 -14.90
C PRO A 21 -15.72 -20.25 -14.88
N ILE A 22 -16.39 -20.62 -13.79
CA ILE A 22 -16.95 -21.98 -13.63
C ILE A 22 -18.41 -22.02 -14.12
N PRO A 23 -18.79 -22.88 -15.07
CA PRO A 23 -20.19 -22.98 -15.52
C PRO A 23 -21.11 -23.47 -14.40
N ILE A 24 -22.10 -22.66 -14.00
CA ILE A 24 -22.93 -22.95 -12.82
C ILE A 24 -23.71 -24.26 -12.96
N LYS A 25 -24.20 -24.57 -14.16
CA LYS A 25 -24.97 -25.79 -14.43
C LYS A 25 -24.15 -27.05 -14.18
N ALA A 26 -22.90 -27.06 -14.65
CA ALA A 26 -21.98 -28.16 -14.46
C ALA A 26 -21.60 -28.32 -12.98
N PHE A 27 -21.30 -27.19 -12.32
CA PHE A 27 -20.96 -27.17 -10.90
C PHE A 27 -22.09 -27.69 -10.01
N CYS A 28 -23.31 -27.18 -10.22
CA CYS A 28 -24.50 -27.63 -9.50
C CYS A 28 -24.79 -29.11 -9.71
N SER A 29 -24.62 -29.61 -10.93
CA SER A 29 -24.79 -31.04 -11.22
C SER A 29 -23.79 -31.92 -10.49
N SER A 30 -22.57 -31.41 -10.20
CA SER A 30 -21.52 -32.16 -9.52
C SER A 30 -21.70 -32.28 -8.01
N LEU A 31 -22.26 -31.26 -7.36
CA LEU A 31 -22.41 -31.19 -5.90
C LEU A 31 -23.81 -31.57 -5.40
N GLY A 32 -24.77 -31.76 -6.31
CA GLY A 32 -26.11 -32.21 -5.98
C GLY A 32 -27.02 -31.09 -5.45
N THR A 33 -27.82 -31.38 -4.44
CA THR A 33 -28.89 -30.48 -3.97
C THR A 33 -28.35 -29.17 -3.43
N TYR A 34 -28.84 -28.07 -3.98
CA TYR A 34 -28.54 -26.71 -3.55
C TYR A 34 -29.84 -25.91 -3.37
N ARG A 35 -29.75 -24.83 -2.61
CA ARG A 35 -30.76 -23.79 -2.52
C ARG A 35 -30.29 -22.57 -3.30
N LYS A 36 -31.18 -21.88 -4.00
CA LYS A 36 -30.86 -20.64 -4.70
C LYS A 36 -31.52 -19.47 -3.98
N VAL A 37 -30.76 -18.41 -3.76
CA VAL A 37 -31.25 -17.13 -3.23
C VAL A 37 -30.82 -16.02 -4.17
N THR A 38 -31.77 -15.23 -4.64
CA THR A 38 -31.50 -14.06 -5.48
C THR A 38 -31.56 -12.80 -4.62
N THR A 39 -30.53 -11.97 -4.72
CA THR A 39 -30.48 -10.63 -4.13
C THR A 39 -30.61 -9.57 -5.23
N ALA A 40 -30.58 -8.29 -4.86
CA ALA A 40 -30.60 -7.20 -5.84
C ALA A 40 -29.36 -7.18 -6.76
N TYR A 41 -28.26 -7.82 -6.36
CA TYR A 41 -26.96 -7.70 -7.04
C TYR A 41 -26.44 -9.00 -7.65
N GLN A 42 -26.92 -10.15 -7.16
CA GLN A 42 -26.35 -11.46 -7.50
C GLN A 42 -27.27 -12.63 -7.11
N HIS A 43 -26.94 -13.80 -7.66
CA HIS A 43 -27.53 -15.09 -7.37
C HIS A 43 -26.56 -15.93 -6.53
N ASN A 44 -27.04 -16.39 -5.38
CA ASN A 44 -26.30 -17.23 -4.45
C ASN A 44 -26.80 -18.67 -4.56
N TYR A 45 -25.89 -19.61 -4.76
CA TYR A 45 -26.13 -21.04 -4.81
C TYR A 45 -25.54 -21.66 -3.55
N LEU A 46 -26.37 -22.21 -2.67
CA LEU A 46 -26.01 -22.60 -1.32
C LEU A 46 -26.14 -24.11 -1.13
N TRP A 47 -25.05 -24.74 -0.69
CA TRP A 47 -25.04 -26.12 -0.21
C TRP A 47 -25.10 -26.09 1.31
N ASP A 48 -26.33 -25.97 1.82
CA ASP A 48 -26.64 -25.70 3.24
C ASP A 48 -25.88 -26.61 4.23
N ASN A 49 -25.73 -27.90 3.91
CA ASN A 49 -25.08 -28.88 4.79
C ASN A 49 -23.56 -28.94 4.63
N GLU A 50 -23.03 -28.40 3.53
CA GLU A 50 -21.58 -28.39 3.27
C GLU A 50 -20.95 -27.05 3.63
N GLY A 51 -21.72 -26.03 4.00
CA GLY A 51 -21.20 -24.71 4.36
C GLY A 51 -20.60 -23.94 3.17
N LEU A 52 -21.01 -24.27 1.95
CA LEU A 52 -20.50 -23.69 0.71
C LEU A 52 -21.54 -22.79 0.05
N VAL A 53 -21.10 -21.65 -0.45
CA VAL A 53 -21.87 -20.76 -1.31
C VAL A 53 -21.07 -20.44 -2.58
N ALA A 54 -21.71 -20.53 -3.73
CA ALA A 54 -21.19 -20.06 -5.00
C ALA A 54 -22.01 -18.87 -5.49
N TYR A 55 -21.32 -17.84 -5.98
CA TYR A 55 -21.92 -16.57 -6.36
C TYR A 55 -21.86 -16.38 -7.86
N SER A 56 -22.98 -15.94 -8.43
CA SER A 56 -23.12 -15.68 -9.86
C SER A 56 -23.85 -14.37 -10.10
N LYS A 57 -23.41 -13.58 -11.08
CA LYS A 57 -24.12 -12.35 -11.46
C LYS A 57 -25.34 -12.61 -12.35
N ASN A 58 -25.29 -13.66 -13.18
CA ASN A 58 -26.22 -13.84 -14.29
C ASN A 58 -26.66 -15.30 -14.55
N ASP A 59 -26.41 -16.22 -13.62
CA ASP A 59 -26.74 -17.66 -13.74
C ASP A 59 -26.01 -18.41 -14.87
N ASP A 60 -24.96 -17.84 -15.45
CA ASP A 60 -24.12 -18.53 -16.43
C ASP A 60 -22.86 -19.09 -15.75
N PHE A 61 -22.16 -18.23 -15.00
CA PHE A 61 -20.86 -18.53 -14.41
C PHE A 61 -20.80 -18.18 -12.93
N ILE A 62 -19.97 -18.94 -12.20
CA ILE A 62 -19.59 -18.62 -10.83
C ILE A 62 -18.42 -17.64 -10.88
N GLU A 63 -18.55 -16.54 -10.13
CA GLU A 63 -17.55 -15.49 -9.96
C GLU A 63 -16.66 -15.77 -8.75
N ASP A 64 -17.25 -16.28 -7.67
CA ASP A 64 -16.53 -16.72 -6.49
C ASP A 64 -17.23 -17.83 -5.72
N ILE A 65 -16.43 -18.60 -4.97
CA ILE A 65 -16.86 -19.69 -4.10
C ILE A 65 -16.39 -19.37 -2.70
N THR A 66 -17.30 -19.33 -1.74
CA THR A 66 -16.99 -19.07 -0.34
C THR A 66 -17.39 -20.25 0.54
N LEU A 67 -16.51 -20.62 1.46
CA LEU A 67 -16.74 -21.60 2.52
C LEU A 67 -16.93 -20.83 3.82
N LEU A 68 -18.12 -20.92 4.44
CA LEU A 68 -18.37 -20.26 5.72
C LEU A 68 -17.95 -21.17 6.87
N LEU A 69 -16.93 -20.74 7.63
CA LEU A 69 -16.45 -21.44 8.82
C LEU A 69 -17.32 -21.13 10.04
N ASN A 70 -17.90 -19.92 10.08
CA ASN A 70 -18.87 -19.52 11.10
C ASN A 70 -20.06 -18.80 10.42
N PRO A 71 -21.12 -19.53 10.03
CA PRO A 71 -22.28 -18.95 9.40
C PRO A 71 -23.21 -18.31 10.43
N GLU A 72 -23.78 -17.17 10.07
CA GLU A 72 -24.88 -16.55 10.81
C GLU A 72 -26.25 -17.03 10.32
N LYS A 73 -27.30 -16.65 11.06
CA LYS A 73 -28.68 -17.03 10.76
C LYS A 73 -29.31 -16.12 9.70
N TYR A 74 -28.62 -15.91 8.58
CA TYR A 74 -29.17 -15.17 7.45
C TYR A 74 -29.62 -16.11 6.34
N ASP A 75 -30.73 -15.77 5.69
CA ASP A 75 -31.30 -16.59 4.61
C ASP A 75 -30.35 -16.74 3.42
N HIS A 76 -29.45 -15.80 3.20
CA HIS A 76 -28.48 -15.81 2.11
C HIS A 76 -27.16 -16.52 2.47
N GLN A 77 -27.11 -17.24 3.60
CA GLN A 77 -25.97 -18.05 4.02
C GLN A 77 -26.34 -19.55 4.11
N PRO A 78 -25.36 -20.46 3.98
CA PRO A 78 -25.54 -21.87 4.30
C PRO A 78 -25.97 -22.08 5.76
N LYS A 79 -26.80 -23.09 6.01
CA LYS A 79 -27.34 -23.38 7.35
C LYS A 79 -26.31 -23.98 8.31
N SER A 80 -25.24 -24.57 7.80
CA SER A 80 -24.20 -25.25 8.58
C SER A 80 -22.84 -24.67 8.25
N ALA A 81 -21.93 -24.71 9.24
CA ALA A 81 -20.54 -24.38 9.01
C ALA A 81 -19.89 -25.41 8.07
N PHE A 82 -18.92 -24.96 7.30
CA PHE A 82 -18.07 -25.83 6.49
C PHE A 82 -17.27 -26.76 7.41
N ALA A 83 -17.47 -28.07 7.24
CA ALA A 83 -16.82 -29.12 8.02
C ALA A 83 -15.89 -30.02 7.18
N GLY A 84 -15.66 -29.64 5.92
CA GLY A 84 -14.77 -30.37 5.02
C GLY A 84 -13.28 -30.11 5.26
N GLN A 85 -12.45 -30.59 4.36
CA GLN A 85 -11.01 -30.32 4.35
C GLN A 85 -10.67 -29.33 3.24
N VAL A 86 -9.77 -28.38 3.55
CA VAL A 86 -9.25 -27.43 2.56
C VAL A 86 -7.72 -27.49 2.58
N SER A 87 -7.13 -27.70 1.41
CA SER A 87 -5.68 -27.73 1.24
C SER A 87 -5.20 -26.82 0.12
N PHE A 88 -3.92 -26.45 0.21
CA PHE A 88 -3.16 -25.76 -0.83
C PHE A 88 -1.95 -26.63 -1.13
N TYR A 89 -1.86 -27.16 -2.37
CA TYR A 89 -0.88 -28.20 -2.74
C TYR A 89 -0.85 -29.37 -1.73
N LYS A 90 -2.03 -29.91 -1.37
CA LYS A 90 -2.20 -31.01 -0.39
C LYS A 90 -1.72 -30.72 1.04
N LYS A 91 -1.33 -29.48 1.36
CA LYS A 91 -1.04 -29.04 2.73
C LYS A 91 -2.26 -28.34 3.31
N ALA A 92 -2.56 -28.49 4.60
CA ALA A 92 -3.69 -27.82 5.23
C ALA A 92 -3.65 -26.30 4.97
N LEU A 93 -4.71 -25.74 4.39
CA LEU A 93 -4.70 -24.38 3.85
C LEU A 93 -4.38 -23.33 4.92
N ILE A 94 -5.06 -23.40 6.08
CA ILE A 94 -4.91 -22.40 7.15
C ILE A 94 -3.49 -22.43 7.71
N ASP A 95 -2.95 -23.62 7.97
CA ASP A 95 -1.59 -23.77 8.50
C ASP A 95 -0.55 -23.29 7.49
N TYR A 96 -0.72 -23.65 6.22
CA TYR A 96 0.16 -23.19 5.14
C TYR A 96 0.11 -21.67 4.98
N TYR A 97 -1.08 -21.09 4.98
CA TYR A 97 -1.28 -19.64 4.87
C TYR A 97 -0.59 -18.87 6.00
N LYS A 98 -0.69 -19.35 7.24
CA LYS A 98 -0.02 -18.74 8.40
C LYS A 98 1.50 -18.92 8.37
N ALA A 99 1.97 -20.08 7.94
CA ALA A 99 3.40 -20.41 7.90
C ALA A 99 4.15 -19.74 6.74
N HIS A 100 3.45 -19.28 5.70
CA HIS A 100 4.04 -18.78 4.46
C HIS A 100 3.54 -17.38 4.08
N PRO A 101 3.72 -16.36 4.95
CA PRO A 101 3.28 -15.01 4.64
C PRO A 101 3.96 -14.42 3.39
N GLU A 102 5.17 -14.86 3.07
CA GLU A 102 5.95 -14.49 1.89
C GLU A 102 5.38 -15.03 0.57
N LYS A 103 4.46 -15.99 0.63
CA LYS A 103 3.78 -16.56 -0.56
C LYS A 103 2.44 -15.88 -0.85
N ARG A 104 2.00 -14.98 0.02
CA ARG A 104 0.74 -14.27 -0.13
C ARG A 104 0.94 -13.02 -0.99
N VAL A 105 -0.07 -12.67 -1.78
CA VAL A 105 -0.05 -11.57 -2.73
C VAL A 105 -1.25 -10.66 -2.47
N ALA A 106 -1.03 -9.36 -2.48
CA ALA A 106 -2.10 -8.37 -2.34
C ALA A 106 -2.94 -8.37 -3.62
N LEU A 107 -4.25 -8.43 -3.50
CA LEU A 107 -5.16 -8.42 -4.64
C LEU A 107 -5.49 -6.99 -5.11
N TYR A 108 -5.34 -6.00 -4.23
CA TYR A 108 -5.57 -4.58 -4.49
C TYR A 108 -4.80 -3.71 -3.48
N ILE A 109 -4.73 -2.41 -3.74
CA ILE A 109 -4.09 -1.45 -2.82
C ILE A 109 -4.85 -1.43 -1.49
N GLY A 110 -4.15 -1.65 -0.38
CA GLY A 110 -4.74 -1.74 0.95
C GLY A 110 -5.30 -3.12 1.33
N ASP A 111 -5.03 -4.17 0.53
CA ASP A 111 -5.31 -5.56 0.94
C ASP A 111 -4.33 -6.01 2.04
N ASP A 112 -4.77 -5.95 3.29
CA ASP A 112 -3.97 -6.33 4.46
C ASP A 112 -3.95 -7.86 4.68
N LYS A 113 -4.94 -8.58 4.17
CA LYS A 113 -5.03 -10.04 4.34
C LYS A 113 -4.21 -10.78 3.32
N HIS A 114 -4.10 -10.28 2.09
CA HIS A 114 -3.38 -10.95 1.02
C HIS A 114 -3.94 -12.37 0.73
N SER A 115 -3.59 -12.92 -0.42
CA SER A 115 -4.12 -14.20 -0.88
C SER A 115 -3.03 -15.13 -1.38
N LEU A 116 -3.24 -16.44 -1.26
CA LEU A 116 -2.43 -17.41 -1.98
C LEU A 116 -2.97 -17.56 -3.40
N ILE A 117 -2.09 -17.73 -4.37
CA ILE A 117 -2.46 -17.85 -5.79
C ILE A 117 -2.00 -19.21 -6.34
N ALA A 118 -2.86 -19.89 -7.07
CA ALA A 118 -2.47 -21.00 -7.96
C ALA A 118 -3.40 -21.03 -9.19
N GLN A 119 -2.86 -21.32 -10.37
CA GLN A 119 -3.62 -21.48 -11.62
C GLN A 119 -4.64 -20.34 -11.88
N ASN A 120 -4.25 -19.08 -11.65
CA ASN A 120 -5.15 -17.91 -11.79
C ASN A 120 -6.39 -17.96 -10.87
N ILE A 121 -6.25 -18.59 -9.71
CA ILE A 121 -7.25 -18.59 -8.65
C ILE A 121 -6.60 -18.04 -7.39
N SER A 122 -7.23 -17.04 -6.78
CA SER A 122 -6.86 -16.58 -5.44
C SER A 122 -7.63 -17.36 -4.38
N VAL A 123 -6.99 -17.65 -3.26
CA VAL A 123 -7.66 -18.06 -2.02
C VAL A 123 -7.33 -17.09 -0.89
N SER A 124 -8.37 -16.43 -0.40
CA SER A 124 -8.31 -15.45 0.70
C SER A 124 -8.94 -16.05 1.96
N LEU A 125 -8.37 -15.76 3.12
CA LEU A 125 -8.86 -16.22 4.41
C LEU A 125 -9.28 -15.03 5.25
N TYR A 126 -10.46 -15.12 5.86
CA TYR A 126 -10.90 -14.19 6.89
C TYR A 126 -11.21 -15.02 8.13
N LEU A 127 -10.40 -14.91 9.19
CA LEU A 127 -10.41 -15.79 10.36
C LEU A 127 -10.71 -15.01 11.64
N LYS A 128 -11.76 -14.18 11.64
CA LYS A 128 -12.16 -13.37 12.79
C LYS A 128 -13.51 -13.84 13.35
N ASP A 129 -13.73 -13.73 14.65
CA ASP A 129 -15.05 -13.97 15.24
C ASP A 129 -15.88 -12.67 15.18
N PRO A 130 -17.20 -12.68 14.85
CA PRO A 130 -18.05 -13.84 14.57
C PRO A 130 -18.05 -14.33 13.11
N TYR A 131 -17.34 -13.67 12.20
CA TYR A 131 -17.41 -13.98 10.77
C TYR A 131 -16.13 -14.63 10.28
N SER A 132 -16.14 -15.92 9.98
CA SER A 132 -14.95 -16.59 9.42
C SER A 132 -15.27 -17.32 8.12
N PHE A 133 -14.45 -17.13 7.10
CA PHE A 133 -14.65 -17.74 5.78
C PHE A 133 -13.36 -17.91 4.97
N ILE A 134 -13.43 -18.78 3.98
CA ILE A 134 -12.41 -18.98 2.94
C ILE A 134 -13.05 -18.65 1.60
N CYS A 135 -12.43 -17.81 0.79
CA CYS A 135 -12.97 -17.39 -0.50
C CYS A 135 -12.02 -17.74 -1.64
N PHE A 136 -12.56 -18.37 -2.69
CA PHE A 136 -11.86 -18.66 -3.94
C PHE A 136 -12.41 -17.79 -5.06
N LYS A 137 -11.54 -17.08 -5.77
CA LYS A 137 -11.94 -16.21 -6.89
C LYS A 137 -11.04 -16.39 -8.08
N SER A 138 -11.53 -16.04 -9.26
CA SER A 138 -10.66 -15.80 -10.41
C SER A 138 -9.62 -14.73 -10.04
N TYR A 139 -8.38 -14.97 -10.41
CA TYR A 139 -7.27 -14.04 -10.21
C TYR A 139 -6.63 -13.72 -11.55
N GLN A 140 -6.56 -12.43 -11.85
CA GLN A 140 -5.74 -11.91 -12.92
C GLN A 140 -4.60 -11.12 -12.29
N ALA A 141 -3.36 -11.54 -12.56
CA ALA A 141 -2.22 -10.77 -12.12
C ALA A 141 -2.30 -9.34 -12.67
N PRO A 142 -2.05 -8.31 -11.82
CA PRO A 142 -2.04 -6.94 -12.31
C PRO A 142 -0.95 -6.78 -13.36
N THR A 143 -1.23 -5.98 -14.39
CA THR A 143 -0.21 -5.58 -15.35
C THR A 143 0.79 -4.68 -14.65
N ILE A 144 2.05 -5.10 -14.60
CA ILE A 144 3.14 -4.30 -14.07
C ILE A 144 3.56 -3.29 -15.14
N PRO A 145 3.48 -1.97 -14.89
CA PRO A 145 3.93 -0.99 -15.86
C PRO A 145 5.45 -1.07 -16.04
N LEU A 146 5.92 -0.79 -17.25
CA LEU A 146 7.36 -0.66 -17.49
C LEU A 146 7.87 0.59 -16.78
N PRO A 147 8.99 0.52 -16.03
CA PRO A 147 9.57 1.68 -15.39
C PRO A 147 9.96 2.75 -16.41
N LEU A 148 9.71 4.02 -16.08
CA LEU A 148 10.20 5.14 -16.86
C LEU A 148 11.74 5.22 -16.79
N LYS A 149 12.36 5.68 -17.87
CA LYS A 149 13.80 5.91 -17.90
C LYS A 149 14.17 7.06 -16.97
N LEU A 150 15.17 6.84 -16.11
CA LEU A 150 15.78 7.90 -15.32
C LEU A 150 16.63 8.82 -16.20
N ASP A 151 16.67 10.09 -15.85
CA ASP A 151 17.59 11.02 -16.49
C ASP A 151 19.01 10.69 -16.04
N THR A 152 20.00 10.90 -16.91
CA THR A 152 21.37 10.42 -16.70
C THR A 152 22.01 10.93 -15.41
N SER A 153 21.70 12.15 -14.98
CA SER A 153 22.20 12.70 -13.71
C SER A 153 21.58 12.08 -12.47
N PHE A 154 20.55 11.25 -12.60
CA PHE A 154 19.76 10.67 -11.51
C PHE A 154 19.70 9.13 -11.55
N GLU A 155 20.48 8.48 -12.41
CA GLU A 155 20.50 7.01 -12.53
C GLU A 155 20.86 6.30 -11.22
N TYR A 156 21.57 6.99 -10.32
CA TYR A 156 21.94 6.50 -8.99
C TYR A 156 20.72 6.17 -8.10
N TYR A 157 19.55 6.78 -8.33
CA TYR A 157 18.35 6.48 -7.55
C TYR A 157 17.93 5.02 -7.65
N SER A 158 18.20 4.34 -8.77
CA SER A 158 17.95 2.89 -8.87
C SER A 158 18.72 2.12 -7.79
N SER A 159 19.99 2.48 -7.58
CA SER A 159 20.83 1.81 -6.57
C SER A 159 20.44 2.21 -5.15
N LEU A 160 20.11 3.50 -4.93
CA LEU A 160 19.69 3.97 -3.61
C LEU A 160 18.37 3.34 -3.16
N TRP A 161 17.39 3.22 -4.05
CA TRP A 161 16.14 2.51 -3.75
C TRP A 161 16.39 1.06 -3.37
N VAL A 162 17.21 0.33 -4.14
CA VAL A 162 17.57 -1.06 -3.82
C VAL A 162 18.20 -1.14 -2.42
N ASN A 163 19.16 -0.26 -2.12
CA ASN A 163 19.81 -0.22 -0.80
C ASN A 163 18.84 0.14 0.33
N TRP A 164 17.91 1.07 0.09
CA TRP A 164 16.89 1.44 1.07
C TRP A 164 15.91 0.30 1.35
N LEU A 165 15.44 -0.38 0.30
CA LEU A 165 14.59 -1.57 0.41
C LEU A 165 15.28 -2.67 1.23
N TYR A 166 16.56 -2.96 0.94
CA TYR A 166 17.32 -3.94 1.72
C TYR A 166 17.49 -3.53 3.18
N ALA A 167 17.78 -2.26 3.44
CA ALA A 167 17.92 -1.75 4.80
C ALA A 167 16.60 -1.87 5.58
N ILE A 168 15.46 -1.49 4.99
CA ILE A 168 14.12 -1.65 5.59
C ILE A 168 13.80 -3.11 5.87
N GLN A 169 14.10 -4.00 4.92
CA GLN A 169 13.80 -5.44 5.03
C GLN A 169 14.55 -6.16 6.15
N SER A 170 15.62 -5.56 6.70
CA SER A 170 16.27 -6.06 7.92
C SER A 170 15.41 -5.89 9.18
N TYR A 171 14.42 -4.98 9.15
CA TYR A 171 13.49 -4.72 10.25
C TYR A 171 12.08 -5.20 9.95
N VAL A 172 11.56 -4.90 8.75
CA VAL A 172 10.17 -5.15 8.36
C VAL A 172 10.13 -5.95 7.07
N PRO A 173 9.60 -7.18 7.06
CA PRO A 173 9.51 -7.97 5.85
C PRO A 173 8.58 -7.33 4.82
N SER A 174 8.83 -7.58 3.53
CA SER A 174 8.06 -6.99 2.42
C SER A 174 6.59 -7.41 2.34
N TYR A 175 6.20 -8.46 3.09
CA TYR A 175 4.82 -8.93 3.20
C TYR A 175 4.08 -8.34 4.41
N ASN A 176 4.70 -7.42 5.15
CA ASN A 176 4.04 -6.68 6.22
C ASN A 176 2.98 -5.73 5.63
N ARG A 177 1.82 -5.58 6.27
CA ARG A 177 0.73 -4.75 5.76
C ARG A 177 1.08 -3.27 5.58
N PHE A 178 2.05 -2.74 6.33
CA PHE A 178 2.53 -1.37 6.20
C PHE A 178 3.63 -1.21 5.15
N TYR A 179 4.01 -2.29 4.46
CA TYR A 179 4.94 -2.24 3.34
C TYR A 179 4.22 -1.71 2.08
N ASN A 180 4.02 -0.40 2.07
CA ASN A 180 3.14 0.33 1.14
C ASN A 180 3.80 0.73 -0.20
N LEU A 181 4.74 -0.09 -0.69
CA LEU A 181 5.45 0.15 -1.94
C LEU A 181 4.56 -0.10 -3.16
N THR A 182 4.72 0.73 -4.20
CA THR A 182 4.12 0.52 -5.52
C THR A 182 5.16 0.65 -6.63
N TYR A 183 4.74 0.42 -7.87
CA TYR A 183 5.58 0.63 -9.04
C TYR A 183 5.88 2.13 -9.22
N GLY A 184 6.98 2.42 -9.92
CA GLY A 184 7.33 3.80 -10.25
C GLY A 184 6.25 4.51 -11.05
N ILE A 185 6.18 5.83 -10.87
CA ILE A 185 5.23 6.70 -11.57
C ILE A 185 5.38 6.59 -13.09
N GLN A 186 4.28 6.86 -13.78
CA GLN A 186 4.17 6.85 -15.22
C GLN A 186 4.05 8.28 -15.75
N GLN A 187 4.14 8.45 -17.08
CA GLN A 187 4.15 9.79 -17.68
C GLN A 187 2.85 10.56 -17.36
N HIS A 188 1.72 9.87 -17.34
CA HIS A 188 0.44 10.50 -16.98
C HIS A 188 0.43 11.00 -15.53
N ASP A 189 1.04 10.28 -14.58
CA ASP A 189 1.13 10.76 -13.18
C ASP A 189 1.93 12.07 -13.10
N ILE A 190 3.03 12.17 -13.87
CA ILE A 190 3.87 13.37 -13.95
C ILE A 190 3.07 14.52 -14.56
N ASP A 191 2.39 14.27 -15.69
CA ASP A 191 1.61 15.27 -16.40
C ASP A 191 0.46 15.79 -15.52
N ASP A 192 -0.24 14.88 -14.81
CA ASP A 192 -1.34 15.19 -13.90
C ASP A 192 -0.85 16.08 -12.75
N GLN A 193 0.21 15.69 -12.03
CA GLN A 193 0.75 16.53 -10.94
C GLN A 193 1.31 17.85 -11.46
N GLN A 194 2.07 17.85 -12.56
CA GLN A 194 2.66 19.07 -13.11
C GLN A 194 1.59 20.07 -13.57
N SER A 195 0.39 19.63 -13.97
CA SER A 195 -0.70 20.51 -14.34
C SER A 195 -1.28 21.31 -13.16
N LEU A 196 -1.05 20.84 -11.93
CA LEU A 196 -1.54 21.46 -10.70
C LEU A 196 -0.54 22.46 -10.11
N PHE A 197 0.76 22.26 -10.34
CA PHE A 197 1.80 23.21 -9.91
C PHE A 197 1.97 24.33 -10.93
N GLU A 198 1.94 25.58 -10.49
CA GLU A 198 2.30 26.73 -11.32
C GLU A 198 3.79 26.72 -11.71
N GLY A 199 4.63 26.17 -10.82
CA GLY A 199 6.07 25.99 -11.01
C GLY A 199 6.46 24.61 -11.56
N LYS A 200 7.75 24.38 -11.77
CA LYS A 200 8.24 23.06 -12.19
C LYS A 200 8.36 22.12 -10.99
N LEU A 201 7.87 20.89 -11.15
CA LEU A 201 8.18 19.82 -10.21
C LEU A 201 9.70 19.55 -10.15
N PRO A 202 10.27 19.23 -8.97
CA PRO A 202 11.69 18.95 -8.84
C PRO A 202 12.09 17.73 -9.69
N ALA A 203 13.08 17.88 -10.56
CA ALA A 203 13.59 16.76 -11.37
C ALA A 203 14.15 15.62 -10.50
N SER A 204 14.74 15.95 -9.34
CA SER A 204 15.19 14.98 -8.34
C SER A 204 14.03 14.12 -7.84
N LEU A 205 12.89 14.75 -7.53
CA LEU A 205 11.71 14.07 -7.00
C LEU A 205 11.04 13.20 -8.05
N ILE A 206 10.87 13.71 -9.28
CA ILE A 206 10.35 12.93 -10.41
C ILE A 206 11.21 11.67 -10.61
N ASN A 207 12.54 11.81 -10.70
CA ASN A 207 13.41 10.66 -10.94
C ASN A 207 13.48 9.69 -9.76
N PHE A 208 13.34 10.19 -8.52
CA PHE A 208 13.18 9.34 -7.36
C PHE A 208 11.90 8.48 -7.47
N TYR A 209 10.75 9.07 -7.82
CA TYR A 209 9.47 8.37 -7.94
C TYR A 209 9.34 7.50 -9.21
N LYS A 210 10.14 7.75 -10.26
CA LYS A 210 10.19 6.89 -11.46
C LYS A 210 10.64 5.46 -11.12
N VAL A 211 11.39 5.26 -10.03
CA VAL A 211 11.83 3.93 -9.59
C VAL A 211 10.71 3.22 -8.84
N HIS A 212 10.22 3.85 -7.77
CA HIS A 212 9.11 3.36 -6.95
C HIS A 212 8.25 4.53 -6.47
N ASN A 213 6.97 4.24 -6.27
CA ASN A 213 6.06 5.12 -5.57
C ASN A 213 5.52 4.40 -4.33
N VAL A 214 4.69 5.07 -3.54
CA VAL A 214 4.01 4.49 -2.39
C VAL A 214 2.52 4.78 -2.49
N TYR A 215 1.71 3.96 -1.82
CA TYR A 215 0.31 4.32 -1.55
C TYR A 215 0.17 4.84 -0.11
N TRP A 216 -0.87 5.64 0.11
CA TRP A 216 -1.12 6.22 1.43
C TRP A 216 -1.64 5.17 2.42
N ASP A 217 -1.07 5.15 3.62
CA ASP A 217 -1.60 4.41 4.76
C ASP A 217 -1.93 5.39 5.90
N ALA A 218 -3.18 5.34 6.36
CA ALA A 218 -3.69 6.27 7.38
C ALA A 218 -3.08 6.05 8.77
N VAL A 219 -2.38 4.93 9.00
CA VAL A 219 -1.82 4.55 10.28
C VAL A 219 -0.30 4.72 10.29
N THR A 220 0.43 4.04 9.39
CA THR A 220 1.90 4.16 9.26
C THR A 220 2.44 3.62 7.93
N SER A 221 3.64 4.07 7.56
CA SER A 221 4.40 3.64 6.38
C SER A 221 5.77 3.10 6.79
N VAL A 222 6.24 2.03 6.14
CA VAL A 222 7.65 1.62 6.28
C VAL A 222 8.61 2.56 5.55
N PHE A 223 8.13 3.21 4.49
CA PHE A 223 8.90 4.19 3.72
C PHE A 223 8.76 5.55 4.39
N GLN A 224 9.72 5.85 5.25
CA GLN A 224 9.76 7.07 6.06
C GLN A 224 11.20 7.53 6.27
N PHE A 225 11.38 8.84 6.41
CA PHE A 225 12.64 9.49 6.74
C PHE A 225 12.67 9.85 8.22
N HIS A 226 13.85 9.78 8.85
CA HIS A 226 14.04 10.29 10.20
C HIS A 226 14.99 11.49 10.17
N VAL A 227 14.47 12.63 10.60
CA VAL A 227 15.18 13.90 10.65
C VAL A 227 14.93 14.51 12.02
N ASN A 228 15.99 14.96 12.69
CA ASN A 228 15.89 15.66 13.97
C ASN A 228 15.11 14.91 15.08
N GLY A 229 15.10 13.58 15.05
CA GLY A 229 14.36 12.75 16.02
C GLY A 229 12.88 12.52 15.69
N TRP A 230 12.40 13.06 14.57
CA TRP A 230 11.03 12.90 14.08
C TRP A 230 10.97 12.00 12.85
N GLY A 231 9.85 11.30 12.69
CA GLY A 231 9.57 10.45 11.54
C GLY A 231 8.64 11.13 10.55
N TYR A 232 8.98 11.00 9.26
CA TYR A 232 8.27 11.59 8.14
C TYR A 232 7.93 10.52 7.11
N ASP A 233 6.66 10.22 6.95
CA ASP A 233 6.19 9.23 5.99
C ASP A 233 6.31 9.78 4.58
N LEU A 234 6.89 9.00 3.67
CA LEU A 234 6.96 9.35 2.26
C LEU A 234 5.54 9.50 1.69
N LEU A 235 5.27 10.64 1.06
CA LEU A 235 3.99 10.89 0.42
C LEU A 235 3.85 10.08 -0.87
N PRO A 236 2.65 9.60 -1.24
CA PRO A 236 2.39 9.21 -2.62
C PRO A 236 2.63 10.39 -3.56
N PHE A 237 3.18 10.14 -4.75
CA PHE A 237 3.41 11.20 -5.73
C PHE A 237 2.13 12.00 -6.08
N SER A 238 0.96 11.34 -6.07
CA SER A 238 -0.32 11.99 -6.34
C SER A 238 -0.79 12.96 -5.24
N LYS A 239 -0.16 12.94 -4.06
CA LYS A 239 -0.51 13.79 -2.91
C LYS A 239 0.32 15.06 -2.80
N LEU A 240 1.42 15.17 -3.56
CA LEU A 240 2.36 16.29 -3.40
C LEU A 240 1.66 17.65 -3.52
N HIS A 241 0.75 17.79 -4.49
CA HIS A 241 -0.01 19.03 -4.64
C HIS A 241 -0.97 19.31 -3.50
N ASN A 242 -1.75 18.32 -3.04
CA ASN A 242 -2.70 18.51 -1.94
C ASN A 242 -1.98 18.95 -0.65
N GLU A 243 -0.83 18.37 -0.34
CA GLU A 243 -0.05 18.80 0.83
C GLU A 243 0.64 20.14 0.60
N TRP A 244 0.98 20.48 -0.64
CA TRP A 244 1.48 21.82 -0.98
C TRP A 244 0.38 22.87 -0.80
N GLU A 245 -0.84 22.62 -1.26
CA GLU A 245 -2.00 23.50 -1.05
C GLU A 245 -2.23 23.74 0.44
N ASN A 246 -2.18 22.70 1.29
CA ASN A 246 -2.28 22.85 2.75
C ASN A 246 -1.19 23.79 3.31
N ILE A 247 0.04 23.74 2.78
CA ILE A 247 1.12 24.65 3.18
C ILE A 247 0.88 26.07 2.64
N MET A 248 0.25 26.21 1.47
CA MET A 248 -0.09 27.51 0.87
C MET A 248 -1.25 28.20 1.56
N ASP A 249 -2.25 27.48 2.03
CA ASP A 249 -3.33 28.05 2.85
C ASP A 249 -2.76 28.72 4.11
N LEU A 250 -1.80 28.07 4.77
CA LEU A 250 -1.07 28.65 5.90
C LEU A 250 -0.14 29.78 5.47
N HIS A 251 0.51 29.65 4.30
CA HIS A 251 1.31 30.74 3.74
C HIS A 251 0.50 32.02 3.59
N GLU A 252 -0.68 31.95 2.98
CA GLU A 252 -1.56 33.11 2.78
C GLU A 252 -2.08 33.69 4.11
N GLU A 253 -2.37 32.86 5.11
CA GLU A 253 -2.79 33.32 6.44
C GLU A 253 -1.67 34.09 7.17
N PHE A 254 -0.41 33.69 6.96
CA PHE A 254 0.75 34.20 7.70
C PHE A 254 1.73 35.02 6.85
N ASP A 255 1.38 35.38 5.61
CA ASP A 255 2.14 36.27 4.72
C ASP A 255 1.82 37.75 5.02
N SER A 256 2.21 38.20 6.21
CA SER A 256 2.10 39.63 6.58
C SER A 256 3.31 40.12 7.35
N GLU A 257 3.52 41.45 7.36
CA GLU A 257 4.60 42.10 8.12
C GLU A 257 4.58 41.74 9.61
N GLU A 258 3.43 41.34 10.17
CA GLU A 258 3.28 40.93 11.57
C GLU A 258 4.11 39.68 11.90
N TYR A 259 4.28 38.77 10.94
CA TYR A 259 5.03 37.52 11.11
C TYR A 259 6.48 37.60 10.62
N SER A 260 6.95 38.80 10.24
CA SER A 260 8.32 39.02 9.79
C SER A 260 9.37 38.68 10.85
N SER A 261 9.04 38.82 12.14
CA SER A 261 9.92 38.46 13.25
C SER A 261 10.19 36.96 13.36
N CYS A 262 9.26 36.11 12.91
CA CYS A 262 9.46 34.66 12.89
C CYS A 262 10.57 34.24 11.91
N LEU A 263 10.88 35.07 10.91
CA LEU A 263 11.90 34.80 9.91
C LEU A 263 13.33 34.86 10.47
N GLU A 264 13.56 35.52 11.61
CA GLU A 264 14.90 35.65 12.21
C GLU A 264 15.47 34.31 12.69
N ASP A 265 14.60 33.37 13.06
CA ASP A 265 14.98 32.04 13.54
C ASP A 265 15.06 30.99 12.41
N TYR A 266 14.74 31.36 11.17
CA TYR A 266 14.85 30.47 10.03
C TYR A 266 16.31 30.31 9.59
N ASP A 267 16.63 29.17 8.99
CA ASP A 267 17.98 28.92 8.47
C ASP A 267 18.32 29.96 7.37
N VAL A 268 19.48 30.59 7.47
CA VAL A 268 19.95 31.63 6.52
C VAL A 268 19.99 31.17 5.06
N LYS A 269 20.00 29.85 4.83
CA LYS A 269 19.94 29.22 3.51
C LYS A 269 18.56 29.25 2.87
N VAL A 270 17.49 29.43 3.65
CA VAL A 270 16.13 29.44 3.13
C VAL A 270 15.70 30.86 2.77
N LYS A 271 14.82 30.96 1.79
CA LYS A 271 14.15 32.20 1.43
C LYS A 271 12.66 31.97 1.66
N ALA A 272 12.12 32.50 2.75
CA ALA A 272 10.70 32.42 3.09
C ALA A 272 10.08 33.80 3.11
N ILE A 273 8.77 33.86 2.88
CA ILE A 273 7.96 35.06 3.10
C ILE A 273 6.84 34.63 4.05
N GLY A 274 6.92 35.03 5.31
CA GLY A 274 6.04 34.53 6.37
C GLY A 274 6.26 33.04 6.70
N TYR A 275 5.23 32.21 6.52
CA TYR A 275 5.23 30.81 6.97
C TYR A 275 6.07 29.86 6.09
N SER A 276 6.15 30.10 4.79
CA SER A 276 6.80 29.21 3.81
C SER A 276 7.24 29.96 2.54
N ASN A 277 7.58 29.22 1.47
CA ASN A 277 7.78 29.73 0.12
C ASN A 277 7.00 28.84 -0.85
N PRO A 278 6.25 29.40 -1.82
CA PRO A 278 5.54 28.62 -2.85
C PRO A 278 6.41 27.63 -3.64
N SER A 279 7.72 27.84 -3.67
CA SER A 279 8.70 26.96 -4.33
C SER A 279 9.18 25.79 -3.45
N TRP A 280 8.60 25.60 -2.26
CA TRP A 280 8.88 24.47 -1.38
C TRP A 280 7.89 23.34 -1.60
N ILE A 281 8.37 22.22 -2.15
CA ILE A 281 7.51 21.09 -2.53
C ILE A 281 7.57 20.00 -1.45
N PRO A 282 6.48 19.72 -0.72
CA PRO A 282 6.46 18.65 0.27
C PRO A 282 6.59 17.28 -0.40
N PHE A 283 7.33 16.37 0.25
CA PHE A 283 7.45 14.99 -0.21
C PHE A 283 7.36 13.95 0.92
N ALA A 284 7.37 14.39 2.17
CA ALA A 284 7.11 13.54 3.33
C ALA A 284 6.38 14.32 4.43
N GLU A 285 5.54 13.65 5.22
CA GLU A 285 4.70 14.26 6.27
C GLU A 285 4.93 13.63 7.65
N GLY A 286 4.91 14.46 8.69
CA GLY A 286 5.02 14.05 10.10
C GLY A 286 3.69 13.67 10.76
N ARG A 287 2.57 13.71 10.01
CA ARG A 287 1.18 13.51 10.47
C ARG A 287 0.64 14.52 11.49
N ASN A 288 1.35 15.61 11.72
CA ASN A 288 1.02 16.67 12.69
C ASN A 288 1.10 18.06 12.06
N GLY A 289 1.09 18.15 10.72
CA GLY A 289 1.33 19.39 9.99
C GLY A 289 2.81 19.70 9.72
N ASP A 290 3.73 18.85 10.19
CA ASP A 290 5.15 18.95 9.84
C ASP A 290 5.44 18.26 8.50
N TYR A 291 6.39 18.81 7.75
CA TYR A 291 6.78 18.27 6.45
C TYR A 291 8.28 18.27 6.24
N LEU A 292 8.75 17.34 5.41
CA LEU A 292 9.99 17.54 4.66
C LEU A 292 9.64 18.10 3.29
N VAL A 293 10.27 19.22 2.94
CA VAL A 293 10.05 19.92 1.68
C VAL A 293 11.36 20.05 0.89
N ILE A 294 11.27 19.97 -0.44
CA ILE A 294 12.37 20.30 -1.36
C ILE A 294 12.29 21.78 -1.71
N ASP A 295 13.37 22.51 -1.47
CA ASP A 295 13.45 23.94 -1.76
C ASP A 295 13.97 24.20 -3.19
N LEU A 296 13.13 24.81 -4.03
CA LEU A 296 13.50 25.20 -5.39
C LEU A 296 13.90 26.68 -5.54
N ASP A 297 13.77 27.48 -4.49
CA ASP A 297 14.10 28.92 -4.48
C ASP A 297 14.82 29.28 -3.16
N PRO A 298 16.01 28.70 -2.91
CA PRO A 298 16.78 28.99 -1.72
C PRO A 298 17.35 30.42 -1.75
N ASN A 299 17.88 30.86 -0.60
CA ASN A 299 18.68 32.08 -0.53
C ASN A 299 20.07 31.88 -1.17
N GLU A 300 20.85 32.96 -1.34
CA GLU A 300 22.17 32.93 -1.99
C GLU A 300 23.19 31.98 -1.32
N THR A 301 23.00 31.71 -0.02
CA THR A 301 23.86 30.79 0.75
C THR A 301 23.36 29.34 0.73
N GLY A 302 22.13 29.11 0.24
CA GLY A 302 21.52 27.80 0.13
C GLY A 302 21.79 27.13 -1.22
N LYS A 303 21.15 25.98 -1.44
CA LYS A 303 21.32 25.17 -2.65
C LYS A 303 19.98 24.70 -3.17
N VAL A 304 19.76 24.86 -4.47
CA VAL A 304 18.52 24.40 -5.12
C VAL A 304 18.43 22.89 -4.96
N GLY A 305 17.31 22.41 -4.41
CA GLY A 305 17.08 21.01 -4.08
C GLY A 305 17.42 20.62 -2.64
N GLN A 306 17.82 21.57 -1.78
CA GLN A 306 18.03 21.31 -0.35
C GLN A 306 16.73 20.87 0.34
N ILE A 307 16.87 20.10 1.40
CA ILE A 307 15.75 19.56 2.18
C ILE A 307 15.57 20.39 3.45
N ILE A 308 14.38 20.98 3.58
CA ILE A 308 13.97 21.74 4.75
C ILE A 308 13.05 20.87 5.60
N GLU A 309 13.29 20.85 6.91
CA GLU A 309 12.31 20.43 7.91
C GLU A 309 11.38 21.62 8.19
N LEU A 310 10.14 21.52 7.76
CA LEU A 310 9.08 22.51 8.00
C LEU A 310 8.29 22.05 9.23
N GLN A 311 8.59 22.64 10.38
CA GLN A 311 7.93 22.35 11.67
C GLN A 311 6.80 23.33 11.94
N ASN A 312 5.56 22.85 12.04
CA ASN A 312 4.37 23.68 12.22
C ASN A 312 4.35 24.35 13.60
N GLU A 313 4.53 23.57 14.67
CA GLU A 313 4.40 24.06 16.06
C GLU A 313 5.60 24.89 16.52
N ALA A 314 6.81 24.48 16.12
CA ALA A 314 8.04 25.15 16.52
C ALA A 314 8.38 26.37 15.65
N TRP A 315 7.64 26.57 14.53
CA TRP A 315 7.93 27.61 13.54
C TRP A 315 9.40 27.60 13.07
N SER A 316 10.02 26.43 12.97
CA SER A 316 11.40 26.31 12.50
C SER A 316 11.47 25.86 11.04
N ARG A 317 12.39 26.44 10.27
CA ARG A 317 12.70 26.07 8.88
C ARG A 317 14.19 25.80 8.76
N ILE A 318 14.58 24.55 9.00
CA ILE A 318 15.99 24.15 9.12
C ILE A 318 16.39 23.31 7.91
N VAL A 319 17.53 23.63 7.29
CA VAL A 319 18.09 22.83 6.20
C VAL A 319 18.96 21.72 6.78
N PHE A 320 18.50 20.46 6.68
CA PHE A 320 19.27 19.32 7.17
C PHE A 320 20.14 18.66 6.10
N TYR A 321 19.75 18.76 4.83
CA TYR A 321 20.43 18.08 3.73
C TYR A 321 20.48 18.97 2.49
N ASP A 322 21.56 18.86 1.73
CA ASP A 322 21.79 19.61 0.50
C ASP A 322 21.06 19.00 -0.71
N SER A 323 20.49 17.80 -0.57
CA SER A 323 19.73 17.09 -1.60
C SER A 323 18.92 15.91 -1.03
N LEU A 324 17.93 15.45 -1.81
CA LEU A 324 17.18 14.20 -1.54
C LEU A 324 18.10 12.97 -1.56
N GLU A 325 19.15 12.99 -2.39
CA GLU A 325 20.19 11.95 -2.41
C GLU A 325 20.87 11.83 -1.04
N GLN A 326 21.35 12.94 -0.49
CA GLN A 326 22.04 12.95 0.80
C GLN A 326 21.11 12.52 1.95
N LEU A 327 19.84 12.94 1.92
CA LEU A 327 18.83 12.48 2.87
C LEU A 327 18.64 10.95 2.79
N LEU A 328 18.53 10.41 1.58
CA LEU A 328 18.32 8.98 1.37
C LEU A 328 19.55 8.16 1.79
N GLU A 329 20.75 8.61 1.46
CA GLU A 329 22.02 7.99 1.92
C GLU A 329 22.13 7.99 3.44
N SER A 330 21.82 9.12 4.09
CA SER A 330 21.78 9.23 5.55
C SER A 330 20.76 8.26 6.15
N THR A 331 19.56 8.17 5.55
CA THR A 331 18.50 7.26 5.99
C THR A 331 18.96 5.80 5.90
N ILE A 332 19.58 5.40 4.78
CA ILE A 332 20.13 4.05 4.60
C ILE A 332 21.21 3.76 5.65
N GLN A 333 22.10 4.73 5.91
CA GLN A 333 23.15 4.59 6.91
C GLN A 333 22.57 4.40 8.32
N GLN A 334 21.57 5.21 8.70
CA GLN A 334 20.87 5.10 9.98
C GLN A 334 20.30 3.69 10.18
N LEU A 335 19.56 3.17 9.19
CA LEU A 335 18.98 1.84 9.23
C LEU A 335 20.05 0.74 9.37
N ASN A 336 21.18 0.88 8.67
CA ASN A 336 22.27 -0.09 8.71
C ASN A 336 23.06 -0.09 10.03
N THR A 337 22.85 0.88 10.94
CA THR A 337 23.50 0.86 12.27
C THR A 337 22.91 -0.17 13.23
N GLY A 338 21.72 -0.71 12.95
CA GLY A 338 21.10 -1.81 13.70
C GLY A 338 20.32 -1.42 14.96
N ASN A 339 20.24 -0.13 15.31
CA ASN A 339 19.57 0.38 16.52
C ASN A 339 18.40 1.33 16.21
N ASP A 340 17.78 1.18 15.04
CA ASP A 340 16.70 2.07 14.62
C ASP A 340 15.36 1.66 15.25
N THR A 341 14.74 2.58 16.01
CA THR A 341 13.50 2.32 16.74
C THR A 341 12.24 2.65 15.94
N ARG A 342 12.36 3.21 14.73
CA ARG A 342 11.22 3.69 13.93
C ARG A 342 10.19 2.63 13.60
N TYR A 343 10.62 1.38 13.54
CA TYR A 343 9.79 0.23 13.20
C TYR A 343 9.32 -0.58 14.39
N GLU A 344 9.66 -0.21 15.63
CA GLU A 344 9.26 -0.97 16.83
C GLU A 344 7.75 -1.16 16.93
N TRP A 345 6.98 -0.10 16.63
CA TRP A 345 5.52 -0.18 16.61
C TRP A 345 5.02 -1.16 15.54
N ILE A 346 5.54 -1.09 14.31
CA ILE A 346 5.19 -2.01 13.21
C ILE A 346 5.52 -3.45 13.59
N GLN A 347 6.69 -3.68 14.20
CA GLN A 347 7.14 -5.00 14.63
C GLN A 347 6.29 -5.56 15.78
N SER A 348 5.78 -4.70 16.67
CA SER A 348 4.86 -5.10 17.74
C SER A 348 3.48 -5.54 17.23
N LYS A 349 3.11 -5.15 16.01
CA LYS A 349 1.83 -5.47 15.37
C LYS A 349 1.80 -6.79 14.59
N LYS A 350 2.88 -7.56 14.63
CA LYS A 350 3.05 -8.81 13.88
C LYS A 350 2.03 -9.91 14.23
N ASP A 351 1.37 -9.80 15.39
CA ASP A 351 0.45 -10.80 15.93
C ASP A 351 -1.05 -10.46 15.72
N ASP A 352 -1.38 -9.33 15.11
CA ASP A 352 -2.78 -8.88 14.90
C ASP A 352 -3.41 -9.39 13.57
N ASP A 353 -2.67 -10.18 12.76
CA ASP A 353 -3.08 -10.65 11.41
C ASP A 353 -3.45 -12.13 11.28
#